data_AF-A0A953TC48-F1
#
_entry.id   AF-A0A953TC48-F1
#
_cell.length_a   1.000
_cell.length_b   1.000
_cell.length_c   1.000
_cell.angle_alpha   90.00
_cell.angle_beta   90.00
_cell.angle_gamma   90.00
#
_symmetry.space_group_name_H-M   'P 1'
#
loop_
_entity.id
_entity.type
_entity.pdbx_description
1 polymer ?
#
loop_
_entity_poly.entity_id
_entity_poly.type
_entity_poly.pdbx_seq_one_letter_code
_entity_poly.pdbx_strand_id
1 'polypeptide(L)'
;MNFYSTGEAAKKIGVSLITLKRYIAARKIPLPPVRVGGVRVRLWSEEDIERVRQLLPKIANGRKTRYQKKALTQGAKKKHKTKKKK
;
A
#
# COMPACT_ATOMS: atom_id res chain seq x y z
N MET A 1 5.28 27.08 2.61
CA MET A 1 5.43 25.78 1.93
C MET A 1 6.03 24.81 2.94
N ASN A 2 5.21 23.93 3.53
CA ASN A 2 5.69 23.01 4.57
C ASN A 2 6.14 21.71 3.92
N PHE A 3 7.38 21.32 4.20
CA PHE A 3 7.91 20.03 3.80
C PHE A 3 7.81 19.03 4.95
N TYR A 4 7.29 17.86 4.65
CA TYR A 4 7.14 16.77 5.59
C TYR A 4 8.25 15.75 5.41
N SER A 5 8.72 15.21 6.53
CA SER A 5 9.55 14.01 6.53
C SER A 5 8.73 12.80 6.02
N THR A 6 9.41 11.73 5.62
CA THR A 6 8.72 10.50 5.18
C THR A 6 7.85 9.89 6.30
N GLY A 7 8.21 10.10 7.57
CA GLY A 7 7.39 9.63 8.70
C GLY A 7 6.14 10.46 8.91
N GLU A 8 6.24 11.78 8.79
CA GLU A 8 5.08 12.68 8.87
C GLU A 8 4.14 12.50 7.67
N ALA A 9 4.69 12.34 6.47
CA ALA A 9 3.91 12.02 5.28
C ALA A 9 3.12 10.71 5.48
N ALA A 10 3.75 9.66 6.03
CA ALA A 10 3.07 8.41 6.33
C ALA A 10 1.90 8.59 7.30
N LYS A 11 2.08 9.41 8.35
CA LYS A 11 1.01 9.75 9.30
C LYS A 11 -0.12 10.52 8.63
N LYS A 12 0.18 11.56 7.83
CA LYS A 12 -0.83 12.34 7.10
C LYS A 12 -1.62 11.49 6.10
N ILE A 13 -0.97 10.51 5.46
CA ILE A 13 -1.61 9.60 4.49
C ILE A 13 -2.43 8.50 5.21
N GLY A 14 -2.13 8.21 6.48
CA GLY A 14 -2.77 7.12 7.24
C GLY A 14 -2.20 5.73 6.96
N VAL A 15 -0.93 5.65 6.55
CA VAL A 15 -0.22 4.37 6.30
C VAL A 15 0.98 4.21 7.23
N SER A 16 1.39 2.98 7.50
CA SER A 16 2.63 2.76 8.25
C SER A 16 3.84 3.23 7.44
N LEU A 17 4.86 3.75 8.14
CA LEU A 17 6.13 4.15 7.54
C LEU A 17 6.77 3.02 6.72
N ILE A 18 6.65 1.78 7.20
CA ILE A 18 7.13 0.58 6.49
C ILE A 18 6.37 0.38 5.17
N THR A 19 5.05 0.58 5.17
CA THR A 19 4.22 0.46 3.95
C THR A 19 4.61 1.51 2.91
N LEU A 20 4.79 2.75 3.35
CA LEU A 20 5.22 3.84 2.46
C LEU A 20 6.61 3.55 1.86
N LYS A 21 7.57 3.13 2.69
CA LYS A 21 8.90 2.68 2.22
C LYS A 21 8.80 1.52 1.21
N ARG A 22 7.90 0.56 1.44
CA ARG A 22 7.69 -0.57 0.53
C ARG A 22 7.13 -0.13 -0.82
N TYR A 23 6.19 0.81 -0.84
CA TYR A 23 5.62 1.34 -2.09
C TYR A 23 6.62 2.15 -2.89
N ILE A 24 7.44 2.93 -2.18
CA ILE A 24 8.59 3.62 -2.75
C ILE A 24 9.57 2.63 -3.38
N ALA A 25 9.96 1.58 -2.65
CA ALA A 25 10.89 0.56 -3.14
C ALA A 25 10.33 -0.18 -4.36
N ALA A 26 9.03 -0.45 -4.35
CA ALA A 26 8.30 -1.05 -5.46
C ALA A 26 7.98 -0.07 -6.61
N ARG A 27 8.48 1.19 -6.55
CA ARG A 27 8.24 2.25 -7.54
C ARG A 27 6.74 2.50 -7.86
N LYS A 28 5.85 2.19 -6.92
CA LYS A 28 4.39 2.39 -7.07
C LYS A 28 3.95 3.83 -6.84
N ILE A 29 4.80 4.63 -6.22
CA ILE A 29 4.57 6.03 -5.91
C ILE A 29 5.71 6.81 -6.56
N PRO A 30 5.43 7.91 -7.30
CA PRO A 30 6.47 8.78 -7.82
C PRO A 30 7.27 9.37 -6.67
N LEU A 31 8.60 9.23 -6.73
CA LEU A 31 9.49 9.71 -5.67
C LEU A 31 9.74 11.20 -5.87
N PRO A 32 9.46 12.08 -4.89
CA PRO A 32 9.91 13.46 -4.98
C PRO A 32 11.45 13.49 -4.88
N PRO A 33 12.18 14.00 -5.89
CA PRO A 33 13.62 14.10 -5.85
C PRO A 33 14.00 15.37 -5.11
N VAL A 34 14.22 15.29 -3.80
CA VAL A 34 14.74 16.43 -3.04
C VAL A 34 16.09 16.07 -2.44
N ARG A 35 17.04 17.00 -2.53
CA ARG A 35 18.36 16.95 -1.88
C ARG A 35 18.43 18.13 -0.93
N VAL A 36 18.87 17.90 0.30
CA VAL A 36 19.14 18.97 1.27
C VAL A 36 20.57 18.82 1.73
N GLY A 37 21.40 19.84 1.52
CA GLY A 37 22.76 19.94 2.07
C GLY A 37 23.65 18.72 1.82
N GLY A 38 23.72 18.22 0.58
CA GLY A 38 24.55 17.04 0.23
C GLY A 38 23.94 15.68 0.58
N VAL A 39 22.87 15.64 1.37
CA VAL A 39 22.15 14.39 1.71
C VAL A 39 20.89 14.27 0.85
N ARG A 40 20.65 13.07 0.30
CA ARG A 40 19.40 12.78 -0.44
C ARG A 40 18.27 12.54 0.56
N VAL A 41 17.60 13.62 0.96
CA VAL A 41 16.48 13.56 1.90
C VAL A 41 15.16 13.65 1.15
N ARG A 42 14.24 12.72 1.42
CA ARG A 42 12.88 12.79 0.86
C ARG A 42 12.06 13.81 1.63
N LEU A 43 11.88 14.98 1.04
CA LEU A 43 10.91 15.97 1.48
C LEU A 43 9.61 15.76 0.71
N TRP A 44 8.50 15.77 1.43
CA TRP A 44 7.15 15.59 0.91
C TRP A 44 6.40 16.91 0.98
N SER A 45 5.92 17.40 -0.17
CA SER A 45 4.97 18.51 -0.18
C SER A 45 3.55 18.03 0.15
N GLU A 46 2.65 18.96 0.43
CA GLU A 46 1.22 18.62 0.59
C GLU A 46 0.63 18.05 -0.69
N GLU A 47 1.04 18.57 -1.84
CA GLU A 47 0.65 18.08 -3.17
C GLU A 47 1.08 16.62 -3.39
N ASP A 48 2.31 16.27 -2.97
CA ASP A 48 2.79 14.88 -3.03
C ASP A 48 1.96 13.96 -2.14
N ILE A 49 1.60 14.43 -0.95
CA ILE A 49 0.77 13.68 0.00
C ILE A 49 -0.61 13.42 -0.58
N GLU A 50 -1.25 14.42 -1.18
CA GLU A 50 -2.55 14.29 -1.82
C GLU A 50 -2.51 13.36 -3.03
N ARG A 51 -1.48 13.50 -3.87
CA ARG A 51 -1.27 12.62 -5.03
C ARG A 51 -1.14 11.16 -4.59
N VAL A 52 -0.37 10.89 -3.53
CA VAL A 52 -0.27 9.52 -2.98
C VAL A 52 -1.59 9.04 -2.42
N ARG A 53 -2.33 9.89 -1.72
CA ARG A 53 -3.65 9.55 -1.16
C ARG A 53 -4.63 9.11 -2.25
N GLN A 54 -4.60 9.76 -3.41
CA GLN A 54 -5.42 9.38 -4.58
C GLN A 54 -4.93 8.09 -5.27
N LEU A 55 -3.63 7.80 -5.24
CA LEU A 55 -3.05 6.59 -5.82
C LEU A 55 -3.28 5.33 -4.96
N LEU A 56 -3.34 5.46 -3.64
CA LEU A 56 -3.51 4.34 -2.71
C LEU A 56 -4.69 3.40 -3.00
N PRO A 57 -5.93 3.86 -3.28
CA PRO A 57 -7.03 2.96 -3.61
C PRO A 57 -6.76 2.15 -4.88
N LYS A 58 -5.99 2.70 -5.84
CA LYS A 58 -5.60 2.02 -7.08
C LYS A 58 -4.45 1.02 -6.88
N ILE A 59 -3.62 1.22 -5.85
CA ILE A 59 -2.44 0.39 -5.54
C ILE A 59 -2.82 -0.98 -4.99
N ALA A 60 -4.11 -1.21 -4.66
CA ALA A 60 -4.70 -2.44 -4.11
C ALA A 60 -3.77 -3.63 -4.28
N ASN A 61 -2.92 -3.87 -3.28
CA ASN A 61 -2.06 -5.03 -3.32
C ASN A 61 -3.04 -6.20 -3.28
N GLY A 62 -3.16 -6.97 -4.36
CA GLY A 62 -4.00 -8.18 -4.46
C GLY A 62 -3.68 -9.27 -3.43
N ARG A 63 -3.00 -8.91 -2.33
CA ARG A 63 -2.71 -9.70 -1.16
C ARG A 63 -4.01 -9.92 -0.39
N LYS A 64 -4.71 -10.98 -0.77
CA LYS A 64 -5.78 -11.57 0.03
C LYS A 64 -5.23 -11.89 1.42
N THR A 65 -5.91 -11.42 2.46
CA THR A 65 -5.53 -11.75 3.84
C THR A 65 -5.65 -13.26 4.06
N ARG A 66 -4.95 -13.80 5.06
CA ARG A 66 -5.06 -15.23 5.44
C ARG A 66 -6.54 -15.62 5.63
N TYR A 67 -7.35 -14.73 6.19
CA TYR A 67 -8.79 -14.93 6.37
C TYR A 67 -9.57 -14.99 5.05
N GLN A 68 -9.29 -14.07 4.11
CA GLN A 68 -9.89 -14.12 2.77
C GLN A 68 -9.51 -15.39 2.00
N LYS A 69 -8.27 -15.90 2.18
CA LYS A 69 -7.86 -17.20 1.62
C LYS A 69 -8.64 -18.37 2.24
N LYS A 70 -8.80 -18.38 3.57
CA LYS A 70 -9.58 -19.40 4.28
C LYS A 70 -11.04 -19.42 3.79
N ALA A 71 -11.67 -18.25 3.66
CA ALA A 71 -13.04 -18.14 3.16
C ALA A 71 -13.22 -18.71 1.74
N LEU A 72 -12.28 -18.45 0.83
CA LEU A 72 -12.30 -19.00 -0.54
C LEU A 72 -12.16 -20.54 -0.55
N THR A 73 -11.33 -21.11 0.32
CA THR A 73 -11.14 -22.57 0.40
C THR A 73 -12.32 -23.31 1.05
N GLN A 74 -13.05 -22.66 1.96
CA GLN A 74 -14.19 -23.27 2.65
C GLN A 74 -15.45 -23.36 1.76
N GLY A 75 -15.66 -22.38 0.86
CA GLY A 75 -16.74 -22.44 -0.14
C GLY A 75 -16.54 -23.53 -1.20
N ALA A 76 -15.29 -23.80 -1.60
CA ALA A 76 -14.96 -24.81 -2.62
C ALA A 76 -15.16 -26.25 -2.12
N LYS A 77 -14.92 -26.53 -0.82
CA LYS A 77 -15.05 -27.89 -0.26
C LYS A 77 -16.49 -28.35 -0.07
N LYS A 78 -17.48 -27.44 0.04
CA LYS A 78 -18.90 -27.81 0.18
C LYS A 78 -19.53 -28.30 -1.13
N LYS A 79 -19.01 -27.90 -2.30
CA LYS A 79 -19.56 -28.32 -3.60
C LYS A 79 -19.11 -29.70 -4.07
N HIS A 80 -18.04 -30.27 -3.50
CA HIS A 80 -17.51 -31.57 -3.96
C HIS A 80 -18.13 -32.79 -3.25
N LYS A 81 -18.87 -32.58 -2.14
CA LYS A 81 -19.50 -33.68 -1.39
C LYS A 81 -20.91 -34.07 -1.84
N THR A 82 -21.52 -33.37 -2.80
CA THR A 82 -22.90 -33.67 -3.27
C THR A 82 -22.98 -34.43 -4.59
N LYS A 83 -21.86 -34.80 -5.22
CA LYS A 83 -21.83 -35.54 -6.51
C LYS A 83 -21.48 -37.03 -6.41
N LYS A 84 -21.62 -37.66 -5.24
CA LYS A 84 -21.45 -39.12 -5.08
C LYS A 84 -22.76 -39.77 -4.61
N LYS A 85 -23.78 -39.73 -5.47
CA LYS A 85 -24.98 -40.57 -5.39
C LYS A 85 -25.40 -40.91 -6.82
N LYS A 86 -24.88 -42.02 -7.34
CA LYS A 86 -25.57 -42.99 -8.19
C LYS A 86 -24.66 -44.19 -8.36
#